data_AF-A0A8T9S8E8-F1
#
_entry.id   AF-A0A8T9S8E8-F1
#
_cell.length_a   1.000
_cell.length_b   1.000
_cell.length_c   1.000
_cell.angle_alpha   90.00
_cell.angle_beta   90.00
_cell.angle_gamma   90.00
#
_symmetry.space_group_name_H-M   'P 1'
#
loop_
_entity.id
_entity.type
_entity.pdbx_description
1 polymer ?
#
loop_
_entity_poly.entity_id
_entity_poly.type
_entity_poly.pdbx_seq_one_letter_code
_entity_poly.pdbx_strand_id
1 'polypeptide(L)'
;MTIEERELCIVAGNQILATDLEKVSANMFPDLELQSVVVGGIELPWLLTTLKRAAKQLVAELKSDNWRFLPNAVNDPDTNLTEARNGTVLLTRQVNYIIRAIEDKDPFENWLPETLFLVRYEMYYGFWERSKTRVHNPEDLNLAKSRTEIDLLAQSLAKSLEETEKTRKVLATNIEELDEFATSKEQQFASLEKTLESAFQSLASVRDSEKEASTSNGKISTLLDQTNKTLDESRKKISQDRKTFEELRGEIASTRKQVSDEFDLLSEHRKEFDNLVVSARTAESHILDQQEEIMRLIGHAADGRLATAFNDREKALSSSVMWWRWASLAAVFVAIGWIIFIFYKNPSQDGISINWLILLANVIRTSPAFLLVFFCQSQYTKERNIQEEYAFKAAVSRTVTAYADMIGTGEINERVRMLMETIQRIYIPPVLGKPMKPISFRTKDLAEAAKSLAETTQNMKSAVTDFLKSSKSTPNT
;
A
#
# COMPACT_ATOMS: atom_id res chain seq x y z
N MET A 1 -88.42 -47.71 -101.18
CA MET A 1 -87.75 -47.32 -99.92
C MET A 1 -88.77 -46.62 -99.03
N THR A 2 -88.71 -46.80 -97.70
CA THR A 2 -89.57 -46.11 -96.73
C THR A 2 -89.06 -44.70 -96.43
N ILE A 3 -89.88 -43.84 -95.79
CA ILE A 3 -89.45 -42.49 -95.37
C ILE A 3 -88.30 -42.58 -94.37
N GLU A 4 -88.34 -43.53 -93.45
CA GLU A 4 -87.28 -43.74 -92.45
C GLU A 4 -85.97 -44.17 -93.11
N GLU A 5 -86.01 -45.12 -94.05
CA GLU A 5 -84.84 -45.54 -94.83
C GLU A 5 -84.24 -44.38 -95.64
N ARG A 6 -85.09 -43.52 -96.20
CA ARG A 6 -84.67 -42.31 -96.94
C ARG A 6 -83.92 -41.34 -96.03
N GLU A 7 -84.47 -41.00 -94.88
CA GLU A 7 -83.85 -40.05 -93.95
C GLU A 7 -82.51 -40.60 -93.43
N LEU A 8 -82.42 -41.92 -93.16
CA LEU A 8 -81.16 -42.56 -92.80
C LEU A 8 -80.09 -42.39 -93.89
N CYS A 9 -80.43 -42.63 -95.16
CA CYS A 9 -79.50 -42.42 -96.27
C CYS A 9 -79.12 -40.94 -96.46
N ILE A 10 -80.04 -39.99 -96.20
CA ILE A 10 -79.75 -38.55 -96.27
C ILE A 10 -78.79 -38.13 -95.16
N VAL A 11 -79.03 -38.54 -93.91
CA VAL A 11 -78.15 -38.25 -92.77
C VAL A 11 -76.77 -38.83 -93.05
N ALA A 12 -76.73 -40.10 -93.46
CA ALA A 12 -75.51 -40.82 -93.78
C ALA A 12 -74.71 -40.12 -94.91
N GLY A 13 -75.36 -39.77 -96.02
CA GLY A 13 -74.71 -39.05 -97.10
C GLY A 13 -74.19 -37.66 -96.69
N ASN A 14 -74.92 -36.92 -95.85
CA ASN A 14 -74.45 -35.63 -95.33
C ASN A 14 -73.23 -35.79 -94.39
N GLN A 15 -73.17 -36.87 -93.61
CA GLN A 15 -72.00 -37.18 -92.79
C GLN A 15 -70.76 -37.42 -93.65
N ILE A 16 -70.88 -38.22 -94.72
CA ILE A 16 -69.78 -38.44 -95.68
C ILE A 16 -69.30 -37.11 -96.28
N LEU A 17 -70.22 -36.19 -96.62
CA LEU A 17 -69.90 -34.88 -97.19
C LEU A 17 -69.27 -33.90 -96.19
N ALA A 18 -69.64 -33.99 -94.91
CA ALA A 18 -69.10 -33.16 -93.84
C ALA A 18 -67.70 -33.61 -93.41
N THR A 19 -67.37 -34.90 -93.59
CA THR A 19 -66.07 -35.45 -93.22
C THR A 19 -64.97 -35.01 -94.18
N ASP A 20 -63.86 -34.54 -93.61
CA ASP A 20 -62.65 -34.21 -94.37
C ASP A 20 -61.88 -35.49 -94.74
N LEU A 21 -62.31 -36.13 -95.83
CA LEU A 21 -61.73 -37.39 -96.31
C LEU A 21 -60.23 -37.26 -96.68
N GLU A 22 -59.76 -36.07 -97.05
CA GLU A 22 -58.35 -35.84 -97.39
C GLU A 22 -57.50 -35.92 -96.11
N LYS A 23 -57.96 -35.30 -95.02
CA LYS A 23 -57.34 -35.44 -93.71
C LYS A 23 -57.39 -36.87 -93.17
N VAL A 24 -58.48 -37.61 -93.42
CA VAL A 24 -58.57 -39.04 -93.05
C VAL A 24 -57.52 -39.86 -93.81
N SER A 25 -57.33 -39.61 -95.11
CA SER A 25 -56.30 -40.29 -95.91
C SER A 25 -54.87 -39.95 -95.52
N ALA A 26 -54.58 -38.68 -95.21
CA ALA A 26 -53.25 -38.24 -94.77
C ALA A 26 -52.82 -38.88 -93.42
N ASN A 27 -53.78 -39.19 -92.55
CA ASN A 27 -53.49 -39.84 -91.26
C ASN A 27 -53.19 -41.35 -91.40
N MET A 28 -53.71 -42.02 -92.43
CA MET A 28 -53.47 -43.46 -92.68
C MET A 28 -52.18 -43.74 -93.45
N PHE A 29 -51.76 -42.80 -94.32
CA PHE A 29 -50.49 -42.89 -95.05
C PHE A 29 -49.62 -41.65 -94.77
N PRO A 30 -48.99 -41.54 -93.60
CA PRO A 30 -48.25 -40.34 -93.19
C PRO A 30 -46.98 -40.09 -94.03
N ASP A 31 -46.39 -41.13 -94.63
CA ASP A 31 -45.07 -41.07 -95.29
C ASP A 31 -45.10 -41.24 -96.83
N LEU A 32 -46.30 -41.27 -97.45
CA LEU A 32 -46.45 -41.39 -98.91
C LEU A 32 -47.22 -40.20 -99.48
N GLU A 33 -46.77 -39.68 -100.63
CA GLU A 33 -47.55 -38.69 -101.39
C GLU A 33 -48.86 -39.35 -101.83
N LEU A 34 -50.01 -38.78 -101.42
CA LEU A 34 -51.36 -39.31 -101.66
C LEU A 34 -51.66 -39.65 -103.14
N GLN A 35 -50.95 -39.03 -104.09
CA GLN A 35 -51.08 -39.30 -105.54
C GLN A 35 -50.42 -40.63 -105.97
N SER A 36 -49.51 -41.19 -105.17
CA SER A 36 -48.80 -42.43 -105.47
C SER A 36 -49.45 -43.69 -104.89
N VAL A 37 -50.50 -43.53 -104.07
CA VAL A 37 -51.19 -44.63 -103.39
C VAL A 37 -52.27 -45.21 -104.29
N VAL A 38 -52.11 -46.50 -104.63
CA VAL A 38 -53.07 -47.27 -105.46
C VAL A 38 -53.78 -48.28 -104.57
N VAL A 39 -55.11 -48.20 -104.53
CA VAL A 39 -55.99 -49.09 -103.77
C VAL A 39 -56.77 -49.94 -104.76
N GLY A 40 -56.59 -51.26 -104.74
CA GLY A 40 -57.30 -52.19 -105.63
C GLY A 40 -57.14 -51.90 -107.14
N GLY A 41 -56.04 -51.25 -107.53
CA GLY A 41 -55.77 -50.84 -108.91
C GLY A 41 -56.24 -49.43 -109.31
N ILE A 42 -56.81 -48.65 -108.37
CA ILE A 42 -57.29 -47.28 -108.61
C ILE A 42 -56.57 -46.26 -107.73
N GLU A 43 -56.34 -45.06 -108.24
CA GLU A 43 -55.71 -43.95 -107.50
C GLU A 43 -56.59 -43.46 -106.34
N LEU A 44 -56.01 -43.31 -105.15
CA LEU A 44 -56.71 -42.87 -103.94
C LEU A 44 -57.45 -41.52 -104.10
N PRO A 45 -56.87 -40.47 -104.73
CA PRO A 45 -57.58 -39.21 -104.96
C PRO A 45 -58.86 -39.37 -105.80
N TRP A 46 -58.84 -40.28 -106.78
CA TRP A 46 -60.02 -40.59 -107.58
C TRP A 46 -61.11 -41.23 -106.73
N LEU A 47 -60.74 -42.15 -105.83
CA LEU A 47 -61.70 -42.80 -104.93
C LEU A 47 -62.40 -41.78 -104.02
N LEU A 48 -61.62 -40.88 -103.38
CA LEU A 48 -62.15 -39.87 -102.46
C LEU A 48 -63.08 -38.87 -103.17
N THR A 49 -62.67 -38.40 -104.34
CA THR A 49 -63.49 -37.46 -105.14
C THR A 49 -64.76 -38.11 -105.67
N THR A 50 -64.67 -39.37 -106.09
CA THR A 50 -65.81 -40.16 -106.57
C THR A 50 -66.81 -40.44 -105.45
N LEU A 51 -66.34 -40.79 -104.25
CA LEU A 51 -67.19 -41.00 -103.08
C LEU A 51 -67.92 -39.71 -102.66
N LYS A 52 -67.22 -38.57 -102.56
CA LYS A 52 -67.86 -37.27 -102.27
C LYS A 52 -68.90 -36.92 -103.33
N ARG A 53 -68.60 -37.18 -104.60
CA ARG A 53 -69.55 -36.94 -105.69
C ARG A 53 -70.79 -37.82 -105.56
N ALA A 54 -70.62 -39.13 -105.38
CA ALA A 54 -71.72 -40.07 -105.21
C ALA A 54 -72.60 -39.65 -104.02
N ALA A 55 -72.02 -39.47 -102.84
CA ALA A 55 -72.76 -39.02 -101.65
C ALA A 55 -73.57 -37.73 -101.91
N LYS A 56 -73.00 -36.75 -102.62
CA LYS A 56 -73.70 -35.51 -102.98
C LYS A 56 -74.89 -35.74 -103.92
N GLN A 57 -74.71 -36.57 -104.95
CA GLN A 57 -75.75 -36.85 -105.93
C GLN A 57 -76.87 -37.69 -105.31
N LEU A 58 -76.53 -38.70 -104.51
CA LEU A 58 -77.48 -39.49 -103.75
C LEU A 58 -78.33 -38.62 -102.81
N VAL A 59 -77.71 -37.76 -101.98
CA VAL A 59 -78.45 -36.88 -101.07
C VAL A 59 -79.39 -35.93 -101.83
N ALA A 60 -78.94 -35.39 -102.97
CA ALA A 60 -79.76 -34.52 -103.79
C ALA A 60 -80.98 -35.25 -104.36
N GLU A 61 -80.80 -36.48 -104.88
CA GLU A 61 -81.91 -37.24 -105.45
C GLU A 61 -82.87 -37.76 -104.38
N LEU A 62 -82.37 -38.14 -103.20
CA LEU A 62 -83.19 -38.51 -102.05
C LEU A 62 -84.02 -37.33 -101.52
N LYS A 63 -83.51 -36.10 -101.62
CA LYS A 63 -84.28 -34.87 -101.28
C LYS A 63 -85.30 -34.51 -102.36
N SER A 64 -85.11 -34.94 -103.60
CA SER A 64 -86.05 -34.72 -104.72
C SER A 64 -87.25 -35.66 -104.66
N ASP A 65 -88.37 -35.33 -105.32
CA ASP A 65 -89.57 -36.20 -105.38
C ASP A 65 -89.34 -37.59 -105.98
N ASN A 66 -88.21 -37.81 -106.66
CA ASN A 66 -87.88 -39.08 -107.30
C ASN A 66 -87.46 -40.18 -106.31
N TRP A 67 -87.20 -39.84 -105.04
CA TRP A 67 -86.78 -40.81 -104.02
C TRP A 67 -87.74 -42.00 -103.86
N ARG A 68 -89.02 -41.81 -104.19
CA ARG A 68 -90.05 -42.87 -104.13
C ARG A 68 -89.82 -44.00 -105.12
N PHE A 69 -89.11 -43.73 -106.22
CA PHE A 69 -88.78 -44.71 -107.25
C PHE A 69 -87.44 -45.41 -107.00
N LEU A 70 -86.71 -45.00 -105.96
CA LEU A 70 -85.45 -45.60 -105.56
C LEU A 70 -85.71 -46.80 -104.62
N PRO A 71 -85.32 -48.03 -105.00
CA PRO A 71 -85.44 -49.18 -104.13
C PRO A 71 -84.32 -49.17 -103.10
N ASN A 72 -84.65 -49.55 -101.86
CA ASN A 72 -83.64 -49.75 -100.82
C ASN A 72 -82.91 -51.10 -101.02
N ALA A 73 -83.64 -52.14 -101.46
CA ALA A 73 -83.08 -53.45 -101.75
C ALA A 73 -82.73 -53.58 -103.24
N VAL A 74 -81.47 -53.83 -103.56
CA VAL A 74 -80.97 -54.01 -104.93
C VAL A 74 -80.16 -55.29 -105.01
N ASN A 75 -80.27 -56.02 -106.12
CA ASN A 75 -79.43 -57.19 -106.37
C ASN A 75 -78.13 -56.71 -107.02
N ASP A 76 -76.98 -56.93 -106.36
CA ASP A 76 -75.66 -56.59 -106.91
C ASP A 76 -74.86 -57.88 -107.16
N PRO A 77 -74.60 -58.25 -108.43
CA PRO A 77 -73.88 -59.47 -108.75
C PRO A 77 -72.39 -59.45 -108.36
N ASP A 78 -71.80 -58.28 -108.07
CA ASP A 78 -70.35 -58.15 -107.82
C ASP A 78 -69.98 -58.01 -106.32
N THR A 79 -70.95 -57.99 -105.40
CA THR A 79 -70.63 -57.97 -103.97
C THR A 79 -70.33 -59.38 -103.45
N ASN A 80 -69.05 -59.67 -103.18
CA ASN A 80 -68.57 -60.87 -102.48
C ASN A 80 -68.94 -60.89 -100.97
N LEU A 81 -70.13 -60.40 -100.60
CA LEU A 81 -70.62 -60.42 -99.23
C LEU A 81 -71.23 -61.80 -98.93
N THR A 82 -70.43 -62.63 -98.27
CA THR A 82 -70.62 -64.06 -97.96
C THR A 82 -71.83 -64.44 -97.07
N GLU A 83 -72.84 -63.57 -96.87
CA GLU A 83 -73.92 -63.86 -95.90
C GLU A 83 -75.36 -63.59 -96.36
N ALA A 84 -75.61 -63.14 -97.60
CA ALA A 84 -76.97 -63.03 -98.12
C ALA A 84 -77.27 -64.16 -99.11
N ARG A 85 -78.04 -65.17 -98.66
CA ARG A 85 -78.48 -66.35 -99.43
C ARG A 85 -79.26 -66.06 -100.74
N ASN A 86 -79.32 -64.82 -101.24
CA ASN A 86 -79.98 -64.41 -102.50
C ASN A 86 -79.37 -63.15 -103.19
N GLY A 87 -78.16 -62.67 -102.84
CA GLY A 87 -77.49 -61.56 -103.58
C GLY A 87 -78.09 -60.15 -103.40
N THR A 88 -79.14 -59.99 -102.57
CA THR A 88 -79.77 -58.68 -102.30
C THR A 88 -78.99 -57.87 -101.27
N VAL A 89 -78.57 -56.66 -101.64
CA VAL A 89 -77.90 -55.66 -100.79
C VAL A 89 -78.86 -54.49 -100.49
N LEU A 90 -78.79 -53.94 -99.28
CA LEU A 90 -79.59 -52.79 -98.86
C LEU A 90 -78.76 -51.50 -98.98
N LEU A 91 -79.28 -50.49 -99.68
CA LEU A 91 -78.64 -49.17 -99.80
C LEU A 91 -78.36 -48.56 -98.43
N THR A 92 -79.34 -48.60 -97.51
CA THR A 92 -79.16 -48.11 -96.13
C THR A 92 -78.03 -48.80 -95.40
N ARG A 93 -77.82 -50.11 -95.62
CA ARG A 93 -76.71 -50.85 -95.03
C ARG A 93 -75.38 -50.41 -95.63
N GLN A 94 -75.34 -50.23 -96.95
CA GLN A 94 -74.12 -49.87 -97.67
C GLN A 94 -73.63 -48.45 -97.30
N VAL A 95 -74.52 -47.46 -97.28
CA VAL A 95 -74.12 -46.08 -96.92
C VAL A 95 -73.64 -46.02 -95.46
N ASN A 96 -74.27 -46.78 -94.56
CA ASN A 96 -73.82 -46.88 -93.18
C ASN A 96 -72.51 -47.64 -93.02
N TYR A 97 -72.25 -48.66 -93.85
CA TYR A 97 -70.97 -49.35 -93.84
C TYR A 97 -69.83 -48.41 -94.24
N ILE A 98 -70.03 -47.57 -95.25
CA ILE A 98 -69.05 -46.54 -95.63
C ILE A 98 -68.74 -45.60 -94.45
N ILE A 99 -69.77 -45.15 -93.71
CA ILE A 99 -69.55 -44.27 -92.55
C ILE A 99 -68.76 -44.97 -91.46
N ARG A 100 -69.12 -46.22 -91.14
CA ARG A 100 -68.36 -47.00 -90.16
C ARG A 100 -66.92 -47.22 -90.61
N ALA A 101 -66.70 -47.56 -91.87
CA ALA A 101 -65.37 -47.71 -92.43
C ALA A 101 -64.54 -46.40 -92.33
N ILE A 102 -65.18 -45.23 -92.48
CA ILE A 102 -64.56 -43.93 -92.28
C ILE A 102 -64.25 -43.66 -90.80
N GLU A 103 -65.18 -43.96 -89.88
CA GLU A 103 -65.05 -43.72 -88.45
C GLU A 103 -64.03 -44.67 -87.78
N ASP A 104 -64.09 -45.95 -88.12
CA ASP A 104 -63.24 -47.02 -87.59
C ASP A 104 -61.84 -47.05 -88.25
N LYS A 105 -61.62 -46.19 -89.27
CA LYS A 105 -60.38 -46.07 -90.05
C LYS A 105 -59.97 -47.39 -90.71
N ASP A 106 -60.95 -48.08 -91.29
CA ASP A 106 -60.69 -49.30 -92.04
C ASP A 106 -59.79 -49.02 -93.26
N PRO A 107 -58.98 -50.01 -93.69
CA PRO A 107 -58.18 -49.89 -94.90
C PRO A 107 -59.03 -49.49 -96.12
N PHE A 108 -58.49 -48.63 -96.98
CA PHE A 108 -59.21 -48.10 -98.15
C PHE A 108 -59.63 -49.19 -99.15
N GLU A 109 -59.00 -50.38 -99.11
CA GLU A 109 -59.40 -51.57 -99.85
C GLU A 109 -60.86 -51.96 -99.56
N ASN A 110 -61.33 -51.70 -98.34
CA ASN A 110 -62.72 -51.96 -97.94
C ASN A 110 -63.68 -50.84 -98.41
N TRP A 111 -63.18 -49.64 -98.70
CA TRP A 111 -64.00 -48.51 -99.13
C TRP A 111 -64.30 -48.57 -100.64
N LEU A 112 -63.37 -49.13 -101.41
CA LEU A 112 -63.46 -49.23 -102.85
C LEU A 112 -64.72 -49.99 -103.34
N PRO A 113 -65.01 -51.24 -102.91
CA PRO A 113 -66.19 -51.97 -103.37
C PRO A 113 -67.49 -51.24 -103.02
N GLU A 114 -67.51 -50.55 -101.88
CA GLU A 114 -68.66 -49.81 -101.36
C GLU A 114 -68.92 -48.52 -102.13
N THR A 115 -67.85 -47.80 -102.46
CA THR A 115 -67.93 -46.61 -103.31
C THR A 115 -68.39 -46.98 -104.71
N LEU A 116 -67.87 -48.08 -105.27
CA LEU A 116 -68.30 -48.59 -106.57
C LEU A 116 -69.75 -49.05 -106.57
N PHE A 117 -70.24 -49.66 -105.47
CA PHE A 117 -71.67 -49.97 -105.31
C PHE A 117 -72.52 -48.69 -105.43
N LEU A 118 -72.16 -47.61 -104.72
CA LEU A 118 -72.91 -46.36 -104.80
C LEU A 118 -72.92 -45.81 -106.23
N VAL A 119 -71.76 -45.78 -106.89
CA VAL A 119 -71.69 -45.32 -108.28
C VAL A 119 -72.57 -46.18 -109.20
N ARG A 120 -72.50 -47.52 -109.09
CA ARG A 120 -73.35 -48.43 -109.87
C ARG A 120 -74.83 -48.20 -109.59
N TYR A 121 -75.21 -47.99 -108.33
CA TYR A 121 -76.59 -47.66 -107.95
C TYR A 121 -77.06 -46.39 -108.66
N GLU A 122 -76.27 -45.31 -108.62
CA GLU A 122 -76.61 -44.04 -109.26
C GLU A 122 -76.65 -44.12 -110.79
N MET A 123 -75.79 -44.96 -111.38
CA MET A 123 -75.79 -45.23 -112.82
C MET A 123 -77.01 -46.06 -113.23
N TYR A 124 -77.35 -47.11 -112.48
CA TYR A 124 -78.48 -47.99 -112.77
C TYR A 124 -79.82 -47.25 -112.73
N TYR A 125 -79.97 -46.33 -111.77
CA TYR A 125 -81.18 -45.49 -111.63
C TYR A 125 -81.08 -44.14 -112.37
N GLY A 126 -80.02 -43.94 -113.16
CA GLY A 126 -79.94 -42.88 -114.17
C GLY A 126 -79.82 -41.45 -113.64
N PHE A 127 -79.19 -41.26 -112.47
CA PHE A 127 -78.96 -39.93 -111.90
C PHE A 127 -77.48 -39.54 -111.70
N TRP A 128 -76.54 -40.44 -112.03
CA TRP A 128 -75.11 -40.15 -112.07
C TRP A 128 -74.71 -38.97 -112.98
N GLU A 129 -75.44 -38.74 -114.09
CA GLU A 129 -75.12 -37.69 -115.09
C GLU A 129 -76.12 -36.50 -115.16
N ARG A 130 -77.13 -36.44 -114.28
CA ARG A 130 -78.20 -35.41 -114.35
C ARG A 130 -77.74 -33.97 -114.12
N SER A 131 -76.52 -33.73 -113.65
CA SER A 131 -75.95 -32.38 -113.45
C SER A 131 -75.70 -31.61 -114.75
N LYS A 132 -75.77 -32.25 -115.92
CA LYS A 132 -75.58 -31.61 -117.23
C LYS A 132 -76.87 -31.08 -117.89
N THR A 133 -78.07 -31.33 -117.34
CA THR A 133 -79.35 -31.17 -118.09
C THR A 133 -80.50 -30.46 -117.36
N ARG A 134 -80.24 -29.44 -116.53
CA ARG A 134 -81.32 -28.53 -116.04
C ARG A 134 -81.01 -27.06 -116.31
N VAL A 135 -81.77 -26.48 -117.24
CA VAL A 135 -81.78 -25.06 -117.64
C VAL A 135 -82.59 -24.27 -116.61
N HIS A 136 -81.96 -23.32 -115.90
CA HIS A 136 -82.64 -22.33 -115.06
C HIS A 136 -82.54 -20.94 -115.73
N ASN A 137 -83.63 -20.16 -115.67
CA ASN A 137 -83.72 -18.77 -116.16
C ASN A 137 -82.67 -17.87 -115.47
N PRO A 138 -81.81 -17.13 -116.19
CA PRO A 138 -80.68 -16.40 -115.61
C PRO A 138 -81.05 -15.29 -114.62
N GLU A 139 -82.21 -14.64 -114.75
CA GLU A 139 -82.61 -13.56 -113.81
C GLU A 139 -82.99 -14.09 -112.42
N ASP A 140 -83.78 -15.17 -112.32
CA ASP A 140 -84.16 -15.76 -111.03
C ASP A 140 -82.95 -16.39 -110.31
N LEU A 141 -82.00 -16.94 -111.07
CA LEU A 141 -80.74 -17.46 -110.53
C LEU A 141 -79.86 -16.33 -109.98
N ASN A 142 -79.79 -15.19 -110.67
CA ASN A 142 -79.01 -14.04 -110.22
C ASN A 142 -79.66 -13.35 -109.01
N LEU A 143 -80.99 -13.27 -108.97
CA LEU A 143 -81.73 -12.68 -107.84
C LEU A 143 -81.65 -13.55 -106.58
N ALA A 144 -81.71 -14.87 -106.74
CA ALA A 144 -81.45 -15.82 -105.64
C ALA A 144 -79.99 -15.76 -105.16
N LYS A 145 -79.01 -15.70 -106.08
CA LYS A 145 -77.59 -15.51 -105.74
C LYS A 145 -77.36 -14.21 -104.96
N SER A 146 -77.89 -13.08 -105.43
CA SER A 146 -77.76 -11.80 -104.72
C SER A 146 -78.44 -11.81 -103.34
N ARG A 147 -79.58 -12.49 -103.17
CA ARG A 147 -80.19 -12.67 -101.84
C ARG A 147 -79.31 -13.51 -100.92
N THR A 148 -78.76 -14.62 -101.41
CA THR A 148 -77.83 -15.43 -100.61
C THR A 148 -76.54 -14.67 -100.28
N GLU A 149 -76.03 -13.84 -101.19
CA GLU A 149 -74.87 -12.98 -100.94
C GLU A 149 -75.19 -11.91 -99.89
N ILE A 150 -76.36 -11.28 -99.94
CA ILE A 150 -76.80 -10.30 -98.92
C ILE A 150 -76.97 -10.97 -97.55
N ASP A 151 -77.57 -12.16 -97.49
CA ASP A 151 -77.74 -12.90 -96.22
C ASP A 151 -76.38 -13.34 -95.65
N LEU A 152 -75.46 -13.81 -96.49
CA LEU A 152 -74.10 -14.16 -96.07
C LEU A 152 -73.32 -12.92 -95.60
N LEU A 153 -73.46 -11.79 -96.30
CA LEU A 153 -72.86 -10.52 -95.88
C LEU A 153 -73.45 -10.03 -94.55
N ALA A 154 -74.78 -10.10 -94.38
CA ALA A 154 -75.45 -9.73 -93.14
C ALA A 154 -74.99 -10.61 -91.96
N GLN A 155 -74.85 -11.92 -92.18
CA GLN A 155 -74.30 -12.84 -91.16
C GLN A 155 -72.82 -12.54 -90.85
N SER A 156 -72.00 -12.26 -91.87
CA SER A 156 -70.60 -11.90 -91.66
C SER A 156 -70.44 -10.58 -90.91
N LEU A 157 -71.31 -9.60 -91.20
CA LEU A 157 -71.34 -8.30 -90.53
C LEU A 157 -71.81 -8.45 -89.08
N ALA A 158 -72.85 -9.24 -88.82
CA ALA A 158 -73.31 -9.54 -87.48
C ALA A 158 -72.22 -10.23 -86.64
N LYS A 159 -71.51 -11.20 -87.24
CA LYS A 159 -70.39 -11.88 -86.58
C LYS A 159 -69.23 -10.92 -86.29
N SER A 160 -68.86 -10.07 -87.25
CA SER A 160 -67.83 -9.05 -87.06
C SER A 160 -68.23 -8.05 -85.97
N LEU A 161 -69.51 -7.65 -85.90
CA LEU A 161 -70.02 -6.75 -84.87
C LEU A 161 -69.95 -7.41 -83.48
N GLU A 162 -70.31 -8.69 -83.36
CA GLU A 162 -70.16 -9.45 -82.12
C GLU A 162 -68.69 -9.58 -81.68
N GLU A 163 -67.78 -9.88 -82.61
CA GLU A 163 -66.34 -9.93 -82.35
C GLU A 163 -65.81 -8.57 -81.88
N THR A 164 -66.19 -7.47 -82.54
CA THR A 164 -65.77 -6.12 -82.12
C THR A 164 -66.31 -5.73 -80.74
N GLU A 165 -67.53 -6.15 -80.39
CA GLU A 165 -68.09 -5.91 -79.07
C GLU A 165 -67.36 -6.71 -77.98
N LYS A 166 -67.00 -7.98 -78.26
CA LYS A 166 -66.16 -8.78 -77.38
C LYS A 166 -64.79 -8.14 -77.18
N THR A 167 -64.12 -7.72 -78.24
CA THR A 167 -62.82 -7.03 -78.14
C THR A 167 -62.94 -5.73 -77.37
N ARG A 168 -64.02 -4.94 -77.57
CA ARG A 168 -64.27 -3.71 -76.81
C ARG A 168 -64.41 -3.98 -75.31
N LYS A 169 -65.15 -5.04 -74.93
CA LYS A 169 -65.31 -5.44 -73.52
C LYS A 169 -63.97 -5.84 -72.90
N VAL A 170 -63.18 -6.68 -73.58
CA VAL A 170 -61.85 -7.08 -73.12
C VAL A 170 -60.93 -5.85 -72.98
N LEU A 171 -60.96 -4.93 -73.94
CA LEU A 171 -60.15 -3.73 -73.88
C LEU A 171 -60.55 -2.83 -72.70
N ALA A 172 -61.85 -2.69 -72.43
CA ALA A 172 -62.35 -1.94 -71.28
C ALA A 172 -61.87 -2.56 -69.94
N THR A 173 -61.94 -3.88 -69.81
CA THR A 173 -61.43 -4.60 -68.63
C THR A 173 -59.92 -4.41 -68.47
N ASN A 174 -59.14 -4.55 -69.55
CA ASN A 174 -57.70 -4.35 -69.49
C ASN A 174 -57.33 -2.89 -69.11
N ILE A 175 -58.12 -1.90 -69.51
CA ILE A 175 -57.91 -0.49 -69.12
C ILE A 175 -58.15 -0.33 -67.61
N GLU A 176 -59.21 -0.94 -67.07
CA GLU A 176 -59.51 -0.91 -65.64
C GLU A 176 -58.41 -1.59 -64.82
N GLU A 177 -57.95 -2.78 -65.23
CA GLU A 177 -56.84 -3.47 -64.58
C GLU A 177 -55.53 -2.66 -64.62
N LEU A 178 -55.25 -1.97 -65.73
CA LEU A 178 -54.08 -1.11 -65.86
C LEU A 178 -54.16 0.12 -64.94
N ASP A 179 -55.35 0.69 -64.77
CA ASP A 179 -55.58 1.84 -63.89
C ASP A 179 -55.44 1.44 -62.40
N GLU A 180 -56.02 0.30 -62.02
CA GLU A 180 -55.83 -0.28 -60.69
C GLU A 180 -54.36 -0.60 -60.41
N PHE A 181 -53.65 -1.17 -61.39
CA PHE A 181 -52.23 -1.44 -61.27
C PHE A 181 -51.40 -0.16 -61.13
N ALA A 182 -51.67 0.87 -61.94
CA ALA A 182 -51.00 2.16 -61.86
C ALA A 182 -51.21 2.81 -60.48
N THR A 183 -52.46 2.85 -60.01
CA THR A 183 -52.82 3.38 -58.69
C THR A 183 -52.12 2.61 -57.57
N SER A 184 -52.08 1.28 -57.64
CA SER A 184 -51.37 0.43 -56.68
C SER A 184 -49.87 0.73 -56.65
N LYS A 185 -49.25 0.97 -57.82
CA LYS A 185 -47.83 1.30 -57.91
C LYS A 185 -47.50 2.69 -57.39
N GLU A 186 -48.34 3.68 -57.64
CA GLU A 186 -48.19 5.01 -57.04
C GLU A 186 -48.23 4.96 -55.51
N GLN A 187 -49.18 4.20 -54.93
CA GLN A 187 -49.25 4.00 -53.47
C GLN A 187 -48.01 3.30 -52.92
N GLN A 188 -47.51 2.27 -53.61
CA GLN A 188 -46.27 1.58 -53.25
C GLN A 188 -45.07 2.54 -53.29
N PHE A 189 -44.94 3.37 -54.31
CA PHE A 189 -43.85 4.35 -54.40
C PHE A 189 -43.93 5.41 -53.30
N ALA A 190 -45.11 5.94 -53.00
CA ALA A 190 -45.29 6.87 -51.89
C ALA A 190 -44.89 6.24 -50.54
N SER A 191 -45.23 4.97 -50.33
CA SER A 191 -44.79 4.25 -49.11
C SER A 191 -43.28 4.05 -49.08
N LEU A 192 -42.66 3.72 -50.22
CA LEU A 192 -41.21 3.53 -50.33
C LEU A 192 -40.45 4.82 -50.04
N GLU A 193 -40.95 5.95 -50.56
CA GLU A 193 -40.39 7.27 -50.31
C GLU A 193 -40.43 7.62 -48.81
N LYS A 194 -41.56 7.39 -48.15
CA LYS A 194 -41.69 7.57 -46.70
C LYS A 194 -40.74 6.66 -45.90
N THR A 195 -40.59 5.40 -46.31
CA THR A 195 -39.65 4.47 -45.67
C THR A 195 -38.21 4.93 -45.86
N LEU A 196 -37.86 5.43 -47.05
CA LEU A 196 -36.53 5.93 -47.38
C LEU A 196 -36.20 7.21 -46.60
N GLU A 197 -37.15 8.11 -46.44
CA GLU A 197 -37.01 9.28 -45.57
C GLU A 197 -36.78 8.87 -44.10
N SER A 198 -37.56 7.91 -43.60
CA SER A 198 -37.40 7.37 -42.24
C SER A 198 -36.04 6.69 -42.03
N ALA A 199 -35.54 6.00 -43.06
CA ALA A 199 -34.22 5.38 -43.04
C ALA A 199 -33.10 6.44 -42.99
N PHE A 200 -33.22 7.54 -43.74
CA PHE A 200 -32.27 8.64 -43.66
C PHE A 200 -32.26 9.33 -42.29
N GLN A 201 -33.43 9.55 -41.69
CA GLN A 201 -33.53 10.09 -40.33
C GLN A 201 -32.88 9.14 -39.31
N SER A 202 -33.13 7.83 -39.44
CA SER A 202 -32.52 6.81 -38.58
C SER A 202 -30.99 6.81 -38.72
N LEU A 203 -30.48 6.92 -39.95
CA LEU A 203 -29.04 6.99 -40.21
C LEU A 203 -28.39 8.24 -39.58
N ALA A 204 -29.07 9.38 -39.63
CA ALA A 204 -28.59 10.60 -38.96
C ALA A 204 -28.50 10.39 -37.44
N SER A 205 -29.54 9.86 -36.81
CA SER A 205 -29.55 9.56 -35.37
C SER A 205 -28.46 8.55 -34.96
N VAL A 206 -28.19 7.54 -35.81
CA VAL A 206 -27.10 6.58 -35.58
C VAL A 206 -25.73 7.28 -35.62
N ARG A 207 -25.50 8.17 -36.59
CA ARG A 207 -24.23 8.93 -36.68
C ARG A 207 -24.03 9.86 -35.49
N ASP A 208 -25.09 10.51 -35.02
CA ASP A 208 -25.01 11.35 -33.83
C ASP A 208 -24.70 10.53 -32.59
N SER A 209 -25.35 9.36 -32.43
CA SER A 209 -25.06 8.41 -31.35
C SER A 209 -23.62 7.89 -31.41
N GLU A 210 -23.08 7.61 -32.60
CA GLU A 210 -21.69 7.19 -32.80
C GLU A 210 -20.71 8.29 -32.36
N LYS A 211 -20.99 9.56 -32.71
CA LYS A 211 -20.19 10.71 -32.31
C LYS A 211 -20.20 10.93 -30.80
N GLU A 212 -21.36 10.79 -30.17
CA GLU A 212 -21.49 10.86 -28.71
C GLU A 212 -20.74 9.71 -28.03
N ALA A 213 -20.86 8.48 -28.55
CA ALA A 213 -20.15 7.32 -28.06
C ALA A 213 -18.63 7.51 -28.16
N SER A 214 -18.12 7.99 -29.31
CA SER A 214 -16.70 8.31 -29.50
C SER A 214 -16.21 9.37 -28.51
N THR A 215 -17.01 10.42 -28.28
CA THR A 215 -16.67 11.47 -27.32
C THR A 215 -16.64 10.94 -25.89
N SER A 216 -17.62 10.11 -25.53
CA SER A 216 -17.68 9.45 -24.23
C SER A 216 -16.48 8.53 -24.01
N ASN A 217 -16.10 7.77 -25.04
CA ASN A 217 -14.95 6.88 -24.99
C ASN A 217 -13.64 7.65 -24.74
N GLY A 218 -13.46 8.81 -25.38
CA GLY A 218 -12.33 9.70 -25.10
C GLY A 218 -12.30 10.23 -23.65
N LYS A 219 -13.47 10.57 -23.09
CA LYS A 219 -13.59 10.96 -21.67
C LYS A 219 -13.24 9.81 -20.74
N ILE A 220 -13.75 8.60 -21.02
CA ILE A 220 -13.46 7.39 -20.24
C ILE A 220 -11.95 7.09 -20.24
N SER A 221 -11.30 7.15 -21.40
CA SER A 221 -9.85 6.94 -21.52
C SER A 221 -9.07 7.95 -20.67
N THR A 222 -9.47 9.24 -20.72
CA THR A 222 -8.82 10.29 -19.94
C THR A 222 -8.99 10.06 -18.43
N LEU A 223 -10.20 9.65 -18.01
CA LEU A 223 -10.51 9.39 -16.60
C LEU A 223 -9.77 8.14 -16.07
N LEU A 224 -9.61 7.12 -16.92
CA LEU A 224 -8.81 5.94 -16.64
C LEU A 224 -7.34 6.33 -16.37
N ASP A 225 -6.76 7.16 -17.23
CA ASP A 225 -5.38 7.64 -17.08
C ASP A 225 -5.19 8.46 -15.79
N GLN A 226 -6.14 9.35 -15.47
CA GLN A 226 -6.13 10.11 -14.22
C GLN A 226 -6.24 9.22 -12.98
N THR A 227 -7.11 8.21 -13.04
CA THR A 227 -7.28 7.23 -11.96
C THR A 227 -6.01 6.43 -11.74
N ASN A 228 -5.36 5.98 -12.81
CA ASN A 228 -4.09 5.24 -12.73
C ASN A 228 -2.97 6.10 -12.14
N LYS A 229 -2.85 7.37 -12.55
CA LYS A 229 -1.88 8.31 -11.93
C LYS A 229 -2.13 8.49 -10.44
N THR A 230 -3.39 8.70 -10.05
CA THR A 230 -3.77 8.87 -8.64
C THR A 230 -3.50 7.61 -7.82
N LEU A 231 -3.72 6.43 -8.41
CA LEU A 231 -3.42 5.13 -7.80
C LEU A 231 -1.92 4.98 -7.55
N ASP A 232 -1.08 5.32 -8.54
CA ASP A 232 0.37 5.26 -8.42
C ASP A 232 0.91 6.26 -7.39
N GLU A 233 0.38 7.48 -7.35
CA GLU A 233 0.71 8.46 -6.30
C GLU A 233 0.31 7.95 -4.91
N SER A 234 -0.87 7.36 -4.77
CA SER A 234 -1.34 6.77 -3.51
C SER A 234 -0.44 5.61 -3.07
N ARG A 235 -0.03 4.73 -4.00
CA ARG A 235 0.93 3.65 -3.71
C ARG A 235 2.28 4.19 -3.22
N LYS A 236 2.79 5.26 -3.85
CA LYS A 236 4.02 5.92 -3.41
C LYS A 236 3.89 6.48 -2.00
N LYS A 237 2.79 7.18 -1.68
CA LYS A 237 2.52 7.68 -0.33
C LYS A 237 2.43 6.57 0.70
N ILE A 238 1.67 5.50 0.43
CA ILE A 238 1.59 4.33 1.30
C ILE A 238 2.96 3.71 1.54
N SER A 239 3.80 3.62 0.51
CA SER A 239 5.17 3.11 0.65
C SER A 239 6.06 4.04 1.49
N GLN A 240 5.86 5.35 1.44
CA GLN A 240 6.58 6.32 2.27
C GLN A 240 6.10 6.24 3.72
N ASP A 241 4.79 6.24 3.95
CA ASP A 241 4.19 6.11 5.28
C ASP A 241 4.62 4.81 5.97
N ARG A 242 4.77 3.72 5.21
CA ARG A 242 5.28 2.46 5.75
C ARG A 242 6.74 2.57 6.20
N LYS A 243 7.58 3.32 5.48
CA LYS A 243 8.98 3.55 5.89
C LYS A 243 9.06 4.39 7.14
N THR A 244 8.33 5.51 7.19
CA THR A 244 8.31 6.39 8.36
C THR A 244 7.74 5.66 9.58
N PHE A 245 6.75 4.80 9.41
CA PHE A 245 6.23 3.97 10.50
C PHE A 245 7.26 2.98 11.06
N GLU A 246 8.04 2.32 10.20
CA GLU A 246 9.12 1.43 10.68
C GLU A 246 10.27 2.20 11.35
N GLU A 247 10.59 3.42 10.88
CA GLU A 247 11.55 4.32 11.53
C GLU A 247 11.07 4.71 12.93
N LEU A 248 9.83 5.19 13.06
CA LEU A 248 9.18 5.51 14.34
C LEU A 248 9.17 4.31 15.29
N ARG A 249 8.86 3.12 14.77
CA ARG A 249 8.90 1.89 15.56
C ARG A 249 10.30 1.58 16.08
N GLY A 250 11.33 1.81 15.25
CA GLY A 250 12.73 1.70 15.65
C GLY A 250 13.10 2.67 16.76
N GLU A 251 12.71 3.94 16.63
CA GLU A 251 12.94 4.99 17.64
C GLU A 251 12.22 4.71 18.96
N ILE A 252 10.99 4.21 18.91
CA ILE A 252 10.24 3.80 20.10
C ILE A 252 10.97 2.64 20.80
N ALA A 253 11.48 1.66 20.04
CA ALA A 253 12.22 0.55 20.60
C ALA A 253 13.54 1.00 21.25
N SER A 254 14.29 1.92 20.63
CA SER A 254 15.52 2.46 21.21
C SER A 254 15.24 3.31 22.45
N THR A 255 14.22 4.16 22.43
CA THR A 255 13.81 4.98 23.57
C THR A 255 13.39 4.10 24.75
N ARG A 256 12.61 3.05 24.49
CA ARG A 256 12.22 2.08 25.52
C ARG A 256 13.43 1.42 26.16
N LYS A 257 14.46 1.10 25.37
CA LYS A 257 15.72 0.55 25.88
C LYS A 257 16.46 1.57 26.76
N GLN A 258 16.61 2.81 26.30
CA GLN A 258 17.26 3.88 27.08
C GLN A 258 16.56 4.10 28.42
N VAL A 259 15.22 4.16 28.43
CA VAL A 259 14.44 4.31 29.67
C VAL A 259 14.65 3.12 30.62
N SER A 260 14.77 1.91 30.09
CA SER A 260 15.08 0.72 30.89
C SER A 260 16.48 0.81 31.50
N ASP A 261 17.49 1.15 30.70
CA ASP A 261 18.88 1.28 31.14
C ASP A 261 19.02 2.40 32.21
N GLU A 262 18.30 3.51 32.05
CA GLU A 262 18.28 4.63 32.99
C GLU A 262 17.56 4.27 34.31
N PHE A 263 16.51 3.45 34.24
CA PHE A 263 15.84 2.92 35.43
C PHE A 263 16.76 1.99 36.23
N ASP A 264 17.55 1.15 35.56
CA ASP A 264 18.54 0.29 36.20
C ASP A 264 19.64 1.11 36.89
N LEU A 265 20.15 2.16 36.23
CA LEU A 265 21.12 3.08 36.83
C LEU A 265 20.56 3.83 38.04
N LEU A 266 19.31 4.30 37.97
CA LEU A 266 18.62 4.95 39.09
C LEU A 266 18.46 4.00 40.27
N SER A 267 18.15 2.73 40.01
CA SER A 267 18.07 1.68 41.04
C SER A 267 19.42 1.46 41.73
N GLU A 268 20.52 1.49 40.98
CA GLU A 268 21.88 1.41 41.51
C GLU A 268 22.26 2.63 42.36
N HIS A 269 22.05 3.85 41.84
CA HIS A 269 22.29 5.09 42.57
C HIS A 269 21.47 5.17 43.85
N ARG A 270 20.24 4.66 43.84
CA ARG A 270 19.39 4.58 45.04
C ARG A 270 20.02 3.70 46.11
N LYS A 271 20.57 2.54 45.74
CA LYS A 271 21.29 1.66 46.68
C LYS A 271 22.54 2.33 47.24
N GLU A 272 23.31 3.01 46.40
CA GLU A 272 24.48 3.77 46.85
C GLU A 272 24.09 4.89 47.81
N PHE A 273 23.02 5.63 47.50
CA PHE A 273 22.49 6.67 48.38
C PHE A 273 22.02 6.10 49.72
N ASP A 274 21.25 5.00 49.71
CA ASP A 274 20.81 4.33 50.93
C ASP A 274 22.02 3.88 51.78
N ASN A 275 23.06 3.32 51.16
CA ASN A 275 24.31 2.97 51.84
C ASN A 275 25.02 4.19 52.43
N LEU A 276 25.07 5.30 51.70
CA LEU A 276 25.67 6.55 52.17
C LEU A 276 24.91 7.09 53.39
N VAL A 277 23.57 7.08 53.35
CA VAL A 277 22.73 7.50 54.48
C VAL A 277 22.98 6.63 55.71
N VAL A 278 23.10 5.32 55.55
CA VAL A 278 23.47 4.42 56.65
C VAL A 278 24.85 4.80 57.21
N SER A 279 25.85 4.98 56.34
CA SER A 279 27.20 5.35 56.77
C SER A 279 27.26 6.70 57.51
N ALA A 280 26.49 7.69 57.04
CA ALA A 280 26.41 9.00 57.66
C ALA A 280 25.77 8.93 59.05
N ARG A 281 24.70 8.14 59.21
CA ARG A 281 24.07 7.89 60.53
C ARG A 281 25.02 7.18 61.48
N THR A 282 25.79 6.20 61.00
CA THR A 282 26.81 5.52 61.81
C THR A 282 27.90 6.48 62.25
N ALA A 283 28.38 7.34 61.35
CA ALA A 283 29.37 8.37 61.68
C ALA A 283 28.84 9.40 62.69
N GLU A 284 27.59 9.84 62.54
CA GLU A 284 26.92 10.74 63.49
C GLU A 284 26.84 10.11 64.89
N SER A 285 26.41 8.84 64.97
CA SER A 285 26.39 8.10 66.24
C SER A 285 27.77 8.04 66.90
N HIS A 286 28.81 7.72 66.14
CA HIS A 286 30.18 7.70 66.67
C HIS A 286 30.65 9.05 67.20
N ILE A 287 30.28 10.15 66.54
CA ILE A 287 30.62 11.50 67.00
C ILE A 287 29.92 11.83 68.32
N LEU A 288 28.64 11.46 68.46
CA LEU A 288 27.88 11.67 69.70
C LEU A 288 28.47 10.87 70.86
N ASP A 289 28.81 9.60 70.62
CA ASP A 289 29.46 8.73 71.62
C ASP A 289 30.81 9.32 72.08
N GLN A 290 31.63 9.82 71.13
CA GLN A 290 32.90 10.47 71.45
C GLN A 290 32.72 11.78 72.22
N GLN A 291 31.68 12.56 71.92
CA GLN A 291 31.37 13.79 72.67
C GLN A 291 31.02 13.49 74.12
N GLU A 292 30.21 12.45 74.37
CA GLU A 292 29.88 12.01 75.73
C GLU A 292 31.13 11.57 76.51
N GLU A 293 32.03 10.81 75.86
CA GLU A 293 33.29 10.39 76.49
C GLU A 293 34.22 11.55 76.80
N ILE A 294 34.36 12.52 75.88
CA ILE A 294 35.14 13.74 76.10
C ILE A 294 34.56 14.55 77.28
N MET A 295 33.24 14.72 77.35
CA MET A 295 32.60 15.41 78.47
C MET A 295 32.84 14.69 79.80
N ARG A 296 32.80 13.36 79.81
CA ARG A 296 33.09 12.54 81.00
C ARG A 296 34.54 12.71 81.46
N LEU A 297 35.51 12.71 80.54
CA LEU A 297 36.93 12.88 80.86
C LEU A 297 37.26 14.29 81.34
N ILE A 298 36.65 15.32 80.74
CA ILE A 298 36.82 16.71 81.17
C ILE A 298 36.17 16.94 82.53
N GLY A 299 34.96 16.42 82.78
CA GLY A 299 34.31 16.50 84.09
C GLY A 299 35.17 15.90 85.20
N HIS A 300 35.85 14.78 84.93
CA HIS A 300 36.73 14.15 85.93
C HIS A 300 38.04 14.92 86.16
N ALA A 301 38.56 15.61 85.14
CA ALA A 301 39.76 16.45 85.25
C ALA A 301 39.48 17.85 85.84
N ALA A 302 38.25 18.36 85.67
CA ALA A 302 37.85 19.72 86.06
C ALA A 302 37.42 19.86 87.52
N ASP A 303 37.31 18.77 88.29
CA ASP A 303 36.84 18.68 89.69
C ASP A 303 37.68 19.46 90.75
N GLY A 304 38.44 20.48 90.34
CA GLY A 304 39.09 21.46 91.21
C GLY A 304 40.32 20.96 91.98
N ARG A 305 40.52 19.63 92.06
CA ARG A 305 41.61 18.99 92.83
C ARG A 305 43.01 19.36 92.34
N LEU A 306 43.19 19.55 91.04
CA LEU A 306 44.48 19.93 90.47
C LEU A 306 44.83 21.40 90.78
N ALA A 307 43.84 22.29 90.66
CA ALA A 307 43.96 23.71 90.99
C ALA A 307 44.23 23.95 92.48
N THR A 308 43.55 23.19 93.36
CA THR A 308 43.79 23.25 94.81
C THR A 308 45.16 22.69 95.17
N ALA A 309 45.57 21.56 94.61
CA ALA A 309 46.90 20.99 94.85
C ALA A 309 48.05 21.94 94.45
N PHE A 310 47.95 22.65 93.32
CA PHE A 310 48.95 23.63 92.92
C PHE A 310 48.97 24.86 93.83
N ASN A 311 47.79 25.38 94.22
CA ASN A 311 47.68 26.50 95.13
C ASN A 311 48.19 26.18 96.55
N ASP A 312 47.95 24.97 97.04
CA ASP A 312 48.44 24.54 98.34
C ASP A 312 49.97 24.41 98.33
N ARG A 313 50.53 23.94 97.21
CA ARG A 313 51.98 23.90 97.02
C ARG A 313 52.59 25.30 96.92
N GLU A 314 51.96 26.21 96.19
CA GLU A 314 52.36 27.62 96.13
C GLU A 314 52.40 28.25 97.54
N LYS A 315 51.36 28.06 98.34
CA LYS A 315 51.29 28.57 99.71
C LYS A 315 52.39 27.99 100.60
N ALA A 316 52.66 26.69 100.49
CA ALA A 316 53.76 26.06 101.22
C ALA A 316 55.13 26.66 100.86
N LEU A 317 55.36 26.95 99.57
CA LEU A 317 56.60 27.60 99.12
C LEU A 317 56.68 29.08 99.51
N SER A 318 55.55 29.79 99.61
CA SER A 318 55.52 31.20 100.06
C SER A 318 56.20 31.39 101.41
N SER A 319 55.98 30.47 102.36
CA SER A 319 56.63 30.48 103.67
C SER A 319 58.15 30.28 103.58
N SER A 320 58.61 29.40 102.69
CA SER A 320 60.04 29.18 102.40
C SER A 320 60.69 30.42 101.79
N VAL A 321 60.05 31.03 100.78
CA VAL A 321 60.51 32.27 100.14
C VAL A 321 60.61 33.42 101.14
N MET A 322 59.62 33.54 102.03
CA MET A 322 59.61 34.58 103.06
C MET A 322 60.74 34.39 104.06
N TRP A 323 61.03 33.14 104.46
CA TRP A 323 62.18 32.81 105.31
C TRP A 323 63.51 33.19 104.65
N TRP A 324 63.72 32.80 103.39
CA TRP A 324 64.94 33.14 102.65
C TRP A 324 65.09 34.64 102.37
N ARG A 325 63.98 35.39 102.24
CA ARG A 325 64.01 36.86 102.14
C ARG A 325 64.63 37.49 103.38
N TRP A 326 64.16 37.07 104.56
CA TRP A 326 64.68 37.55 105.84
C TRP A 326 66.11 37.05 106.09
N ALA A 327 66.42 35.81 105.72
CA ALA A 327 67.76 35.25 105.81
C ALA A 327 68.77 36.01 104.93
N SER A 328 68.41 36.38 103.70
CA SER A 328 69.26 37.19 102.82
C SER A 328 69.53 38.58 103.41
N LEU A 329 68.49 39.23 103.96
CA LEU A 329 68.65 40.53 104.61
C LEU A 329 69.55 40.44 105.87
N ALA A 330 69.33 39.43 106.70
CA ALA A 330 70.15 39.18 107.89
C ALA A 330 71.61 38.85 107.51
N ALA A 331 71.83 38.07 106.46
CA ALA A 331 73.16 37.73 105.95
C ALA A 331 73.95 38.98 105.56
N VAL A 332 73.30 39.98 104.95
CA VAL A 332 73.95 41.26 104.61
C VAL A 332 74.38 42.02 105.87
N PHE A 333 73.51 42.11 106.89
CA PHE A 333 73.87 42.76 108.16
C PHE A 333 75.00 42.04 108.89
N VAL A 334 74.97 40.70 108.93
CA VAL A 334 76.04 39.88 109.51
C VAL A 334 77.35 40.08 108.75
N ALA A 335 77.32 40.13 107.41
CA ALA A 335 78.50 40.38 106.60
C ALA A 335 79.09 41.77 106.88
N ILE A 336 78.27 42.81 106.95
CA ILE A 336 78.72 44.17 107.30
C ILE A 336 79.35 44.19 108.70
N GLY A 337 78.68 43.59 109.70
CA GLY A 337 79.20 43.49 111.06
C GLY A 337 80.52 42.71 111.14
N TRP A 338 80.64 41.63 110.38
CA TRP A 338 81.86 40.80 110.31
C TRP A 338 83.03 41.55 109.67
N ILE A 339 82.76 42.31 108.60
CA ILE A 339 83.76 43.17 107.97
C ILE A 339 84.24 44.22 108.98
N ILE A 340 83.33 44.94 109.63
CA ILE A 340 83.69 45.95 110.64
C ILE A 340 84.53 45.31 111.76
N PHE A 341 84.15 44.13 112.25
CA PHE A 341 84.87 43.42 113.30
C PHE A 341 86.31 43.06 112.90
N ILE A 342 86.54 42.55 111.68
CA ILE A 342 87.87 42.20 111.18
C ILE A 342 88.76 43.45 111.10
N PHE A 343 88.21 44.56 110.61
CA PHE A 343 88.97 45.81 110.46
C PHE A 343 89.20 46.52 111.80
N TYR A 344 88.31 46.39 112.79
CA TYR A 344 88.46 47.02 114.10
C TYR A 344 89.45 46.28 115.01
N LYS A 345 89.53 44.94 114.92
CA LYS A 345 90.42 44.13 115.77
C LYS A 345 91.89 44.17 115.33
N ASN A 346 92.14 44.52 114.08
CA ASN A 346 93.48 44.80 113.55
C ASN A 346 93.58 46.29 113.19
N PRO A 347 93.61 47.21 114.17
CA PRO A 347 93.99 48.58 113.86
C PRO A 347 95.42 48.54 113.34
N SER A 348 95.63 48.99 112.10
CA SER A 348 96.97 49.31 111.61
C SER A 348 97.54 50.37 112.53
N GLN A 349 98.25 49.95 113.58
CA GLN A 349 99.00 50.86 114.42
C GLN A 349 100.11 51.45 113.55
N ASP A 350 100.08 52.78 113.49
CA ASP A 350 101.05 53.72 112.95
C ASP A 350 101.16 53.84 111.42
N GLY A 351 100.73 55.02 110.95
CA GLY A 351 101.34 55.78 109.87
C GLY A 351 101.67 55.08 108.54
N ILE A 352 100.76 55.23 107.57
CA ILE A 352 101.05 55.36 106.12
C ILE A 352 102.08 54.35 105.56
N SER A 353 101.94 53.07 105.88
CA SER A 353 102.49 52.00 105.05
C SER A 353 101.44 50.91 104.85
N ILE A 354 100.88 50.84 103.64
CA ILE A 354 99.91 49.82 103.26
C ILE A 354 100.67 48.50 103.13
N ASN A 355 100.62 47.69 104.18
CA ASN A 355 101.13 46.33 104.11
C ASN A 355 100.12 45.49 103.31
N TRP A 356 100.36 45.38 102.00
CA TRP A 356 99.53 44.63 101.05
C TRP A 356 99.22 43.21 101.52
N LEU A 357 100.11 42.59 102.29
CA LEU A 357 99.91 41.26 102.86
C LEU A 357 98.76 41.21 103.89
N ILE A 358 98.61 42.27 104.70
CA ILE A 358 97.54 42.39 105.71
C ILE A 358 96.19 42.64 105.02
N LEU A 359 96.18 43.45 103.97
CA LEU A 359 94.97 43.74 103.19
C LEU A 359 94.48 42.47 102.47
N LEU A 360 95.38 41.72 101.83
CA LEU A 360 95.05 40.44 101.21
C LEU A 360 94.55 39.40 102.24
N ALA A 361 95.21 39.30 103.39
CA ALA A 361 94.78 38.41 104.47
C ALA A 361 93.39 38.78 105.02
N ASN A 362 93.09 40.07 105.13
CA ASN A 362 91.77 40.54 105.54
C ASN A 362 90.69 40.28 104.47
N VAL A 363 91.01 40.45 103.18
CA VAL A 363 90.09 40.10 102.08
C VAL A 363 89.75 38.60 102.10
N ILE A 364 90.76 37.73 102.26
CA ILE A 364 90.55 36.28 102.38
C ILE A 364 89.69 35.97 103.62
N ARG A 365 89.92 36.64 104.76
CA ARG A 365 89.10 36.48 105.97
C ARG A 365 87.67 37.00 105.83
N THR A 366 87.41 37.98 104.97
CA THR A 366 86.06 38.48 104.67
C THR A 366 85.32 37.66 103.61
N SER A 367 86.03 36.83 102.83
CA SER A 367 85.44 36.03 101.75
C SER A 367 84.30 35.09 102.19
N PRO A 368 84.31 34.45 103.37
CA PRO A 368 83.20 33.60 103.80
C PRO A 368 81.89 34.37 104.00
N ALA A 369 81.98 35.65 104.41
CA ALA A 369 80.80 36.49 104.62
C ALA A 369 80.11 36.83 103.28
N PHE A 370 80.89 37.14 102.25
CA PHE A 370 80.35 37.39 100.91
C PHE A 370 79.75 36.13 100.28
N LEU A 371 80.36 34.95 100.49
CA LEU A 371 79.80 33.68 100.04
C LEU A 371 78.46 33.37 100.72
N LEU A 372 78.30 33.70 102.00
CA LEU A 372 77.05 33.52 102.73
C LEU A 372 75.94 34.41 102.15
N VAL A 373 76.22 35.70 101.90
CA VAL A 373 75.27 36.62 101.25
C VAL A 373 74.88 36.12 99.86
N PHE A 374 75.87 35.72 99.04
CA PHE A 374 75.62 35.19 97.70
C PHE A 374 74.77 33.92 97.73
N PHE A 375 75.05 33.00 98.67
CA PHE A 375 74.29 31.77 98.84
C PHE A 375 72.84 32.05 99.24
N CYS A 376 72.61 32.89 100.26
CA CYS A 376 71.26 33.26 100.69
C CYS A 376 70.47 33.95 99.58
N GLN A 377 71.12 34.82 98.79
CA GLN A 377 70.50 35.47 97.66
C GLN A 377 70.12 34.47 96.55
N SER A 378 71.01 33.53 96.23
CA SER A 378 70.74 32.50 95.21
C SER A 378 69.59 31.57 95.63
N GLN A 379 69.49 31.20 96.91
CA GLN A 379 68.39 30.37 97.39
C GLN A 379 67.06 31.13 97.37
N TYR A 380 67.06 32.41 97.75
CA TYR A 380 65.88 33.26 97.65
C TYR A 380 65.34 33.35 96.22
N THR A 381 66.20 33.63 95.23
CA THR A 381 65.80 33.71 93.82
C THR A 381 65.27 32.37 93.31
N LYS A 382 65.89 31.24 93.68
CA LYS A 382 65.43 29.91 93.26
C LYS A 382 64.04 29.60 93.80
N GLU A 383 63.84 29.76 95.10
CA GLU A 383 62.55 29.48 95.75
C GLU A 383 61.44 30.41 95.21
N ARG A 384 61.76 31.68 94.94
CA ARG A 384 60.81 32.65 94.39
C ARG A 384 60.34 32.27 92.98
N ASN A 385 61.26 31.84 92.11
CA ASN A 385 60.90 31.42 90.75
C ASN A 385 60.01 30.17 90.76
N ILE A 386 60.28 29.22 91.65
CA ILE A 386 59.45 28.01 91.78
C ILE A 386 58.05 28.39 92.31
N GLN A 387 57.97 29.31 93.27
CA GLN A 387 56.67 29.82 93.76
C GLN A 387 55.85 30.44 92.63
N GLU A 388 56.44 31.30 91.80
CA GLU A 388 55.74 31.95 90.69
C GLU A 388 55.26 30.96 89.62
N GLU A 389 56.04 29.90 89.36
CA GLU A 389 55.63 28.83 88.44
C GLU A 389 54.39 28.06 88.95
N TYR A 390 54.35 27.74 90.25
CA TYR A 390 53.19 27.08 90.85
C TYR A 390 51.98 28.02 90.96
N ALA A 391 52.20 29.31 91.25
CA ALA A 391 51.14 30.32 91.25
C ALA A 391 50.48 30.45 89.87
N PHE A 392 51.29 30.48 88.81
CA PHE A 392 50.81 30.50 87.43
C PHE A 392 50.01 29.24 87.11
N LYS A 393 50.53 28.05 87.42
CA LYS A 393 49.83 26.77 87.21
C LYS A 393 48.50 26.69 87.97
N ALA A 394 48.45 27.20 89.20
CA ALA A 394 47.24 27.25 90.01
C ALA A 394 46.20 28.22 89.42
N ALA A 395 46.60 29.44 89.05
CA ALA A 395 45.71 30.43 88.45
C ALA A 395 45.13 29.93 87.11
N VAL A 396 45.98 29.36 86.26
CA VAL A 396 45.56 28.81 84.96
C VAL A 396 44.62 27.62 85.14
N SER A 397 44.93 26.67 86.04
CA SER A 397 44.05 25.54 86.31
C SER A 397 42.66 25.98 86.82
N ARG A 398 42.58 27.04 87.64
CA ARG A 398 41.30 27.61 88.07
C ARG A 398 40.51 28.21 86.91
N THR A 399 41.18 28.90 85.98
CA THR A 399 40.50 29.44 84.80
C THR A 399 39.95 28.34 83.91
N VAL A 400 40.67 27.21 83.75
CA VAL A 400 40.20 26.07 82.94
C VAL A 400 38.97 25.42 83.55
N THR A 401 38.94 25.22 84.87
CA THR A 401 37.72 24.76 85.57
C THR A 401 36.57 25.77 85.43
N ALA A 402 36.83 27.08 85.58
CA ALA A 402 35.79 28.10 85.41
C ALA A 402 35.24 28.19 83.97
N TYR A 403 36.10 28.00 82.97
CA TYR A 403 35.67 27.85 81.58
C TYR A 403 34.86 26.55 81.40
N ALA A 404 35.28 25.42 81.99
CA ALA A 404 34.52 24.17 81.98
C ALA A 404 33.12 24.30 82.62
N ASP A 405 32.99 25.07 83.72
CA ASP A 405 31.71 25.31 84.39
C ASP A 405 30.79 26.26 83.59
N MET A 406 31.36 27.26 82.89
CA MET A 406 30.60 28.13 81.97
C MET A 406 30.13 27.41 80.69
N ILE A 407 30.68 26.24 80.37
CA ILE A 407 30.43 25.46 79.15
C ILE A 407 29.11 24.64 79.21
N GLY A 408 28.33 24.70 80.29
CA GLY A 408 27.03 24.00 80.41
C GLY A 408 25.91 24.45 79.45
N THR A 409 26.06 25.53 78.65
CA THR A 409 24.90 26.23 78.04
C THR A 409 24.97 26.66 76.54
N GLY A 410 25.92 26.23 75.68
CA GLY A 410 25.89 26.62 74.24
C GLY A 410 26.84 25.87 73.29
N GLU A 411 26.44 25.60 72.01
CA GLU A 411 26.96 24.74 70.87
C GLU A 411 28.35 24.07 70.89
N ILE A 412 28.45 22.80 70.40
CA ILE A 412 29.49 21.77 70.69
C ILE A 412 30.85 21.92 69.97
N ASN A 413 30.90 22.33 68.71
CA ASN A 413 32.13 22.27 67.91
C ASN A 413 33.15 23.37 68.24
N GLU A 414 32.71 24.57 68.60
CA GLU A 414 33.62 25.62 69.08
C GLU A 414 34.17 25.31 70.50
N ARG A 415 33.43 24.50 71.28
CA ARG A 415 33.82 24.08 72.65
C ARG A 415 35.12 23.29 72.66
N VAL A 416 35.20 22.27 71.80
CA VAL A 416 36.34 21.34 71.77
C VAL A 416 37.59 22.04 71.26
N ARG A 417 37.46 22.96 70.29
CA ARG A 417 38.60 23.73 69.77
C ARG A 417 39.21 24.65 70.83
N MET A 418 38.37 25.39 71.56
CA MET A 418 38.86 26.31 72.60
C MET A 418 39.46 25.57 73.80
N LEU A 419 38.89 24.43 74.20
CA LEU A 419 39.47 23.55 75.23
C LEU A 419 40.83 23.01 74.79
N MET A 420 40.96 22.52 73.56
CA MET A 420 42.20 21.98 73.01
C MET A 420 43.29 23.05 72.91
N GLU A 421 42.96 24.25 72.42
CA GLU A 421 43.91 25.36 72.34
C GLU A 421 44.36 25.83 73.73
N THR A 422 43.44 25.89 74.69
CA THR A 422 43.76 26.25 76.08
C THR A 422 44.69 25.19 76.68
N ILE A 423 44.39 23.89 76.50
CA ILE A 423 45.25 22.79 76.97
C ILE A 423 46.64 22.80 76.33
N GLN A 424 46.75 23.12 75.05
CA GLN A 424 48.05 23.25 74.38
C GLN A 424 48.86 24.44 74.92
N ARG A 425 48.22 25.56 75.27
CA ARG A 425 48.89 26.70 75.92
C ARG A 425 49.22 26.44 77.40
N ILE A 426 48.47 25.58 78.09
CA ILE A 426 48.71 25.19 79.51
C ILE A 426 50.07 24.51 79.70
N TYR A 427 50.54 23.72 78.73
CA TYR A 427 51.74 22.90 78.88
C TYR A 427 53.07 23.62 78.55
N ILE A 428 53.03 24.91 78.18
CA ILE A 428 54.24 25.69 77.89
C ILE A 428 54.46 26.69 79.04
N PRO A 429 55.41 26.43 79.98
CA PRO A 429 55.71 27.39 81.03
C PRO A 429 56.29 28.68 80.42
N PRO A 430 55.84 29.89 80.85
CA PRO A 430 56.49 31.12 80.43
C PRO A 430 57.91 31.13 81.02
N VAL A 431 58.93 31.16 80.16
CA VAL A 431 60.33 31.27 80.59
C VAL A 431 60.56 32.71 81.07
N LEU A 432 60.24 32.96 82.34
CA LEU A 432 60.44 34.26 82.98
C LEU A 432 61.78 34.28 83.71
N GLY A 433 62.74 34.97 83.10
CA GLY A 433 64.08 35.21 83.65
C GLY A 433 65.16 34.39 82.96
N LYS A 434 66.19 35.07 82.43
CA LYS A 434 67.41 34.39 81.96
C LYS A 434 67.91 33.47 83.09
N PRO A 435 68.23 32.19 82.83
CA PRO A 435 68.86 31.37 83.85
C PRO A 435 70.18 32.06 84.22
N MET A 436 70.27 32.56 85.45
CA MET A 436 71.56 32.89 86.02
C MET A 436 72.32 31.57 86.02
N LYS A 437 73.35 31.46 85.16
CA LYS A 437 74.21 30.28 85.12
C LYS A 437 74.62 30.01 86.56
N PRO A 438 74.38 28.81 87.11
CA PRO A 438 74.93 28.49 88.42
C PRO A 438 76.44 28.72 88.27
N ILE A 439 76.99 29.62 89.09
CA ILE A 439 78.44 29.66 89.25
C ILE A 439 78.77 28.32 89.91
N SER A 440 78.99 27.29 89.09
CA SER A 440 79.54 26.04 89.55
C SER A 440 80.97 26.39 89.93
N PHE A 441 81.21 26.68 91.21
CA PHE A 441 82.56 26.55 91.75
C PHE A 441 82.88 25.07 91.63
N ARG A 442 83.56 24.68 90.54
CA ARG A 442 84.03 23.31 90.39
C ARG A 442 85.07 23.13 91.49
N THR A 443 85.00 22.01 92.19
CA THR A 443 86.02 21.59 93.16
C THR A 443 87.43 21.63 92.55
N LYS A 444 87.53 21.55 91.22
CA LYS A 444 88.75 21.76 90.43
C LYS A 444 89.30 23.19 90.52
N ASP A 445 88.46 24.22 90.43
CA ASP A 445 88.89 25.63 90.49
C ASP A 445 89.32 26.01 91.91
N LEU A 446 88.69 25.42 92.93
CA LEU A 446 89.06 25.56 94.34
C LEU A 446 90.34 24.77 94.66
N ALA A 447 90.55 23.61 94.03
CA ALA A 447 91.79 22.83 94.11
C ALA A 447 92.95 23.53 93.38
N GLU A 448 92.69 24.24 92.29
CA GLU A 448 93.68 24.98 91.50
C GLU A 448 94.05 26.30 92.18
N ALA A 449 93.08 26.97 92.83
CA ALA A 449 93.34 28.09 93.74
C ALA A 449 94.09 27.66 95.02
N ALA A 450 93.80 26.48 95.57
CA ALA A 450 94.56 25.91 96.68
C ALA A 450 95.97 25.47 96.25
N LYS A 451 96.14 24.96 95.02
CA LYS A 451 97.44 24.64 94.43
C LYS A 451 98.28 25.88 94.18
N SER A 452 97.68 26.95 93.64
CA SER A 452 98.40 28.21 93.43
C SER A 452 98.78 28.86 94.76
N LEU A 453 97.94 28.78 95.80
CA LEU A 453 98.31 29.19 97.16
C LEU A 453 99.43 28.32 97.74
N ALA A 454 99.40 27.00 97.54
CA ALA A 454 100.44 26.07 98.00
C ALA A 454 101.78 26.32 97.27
N GLU A 455 101.76 26.53 95.95
CA GLU A 455 102.93 26.89 95.15
C GLU A 455 103.48 28.27 95.53
N THR A 456 102.62 29.25 95.78
CA THR A 456 103.05 30.57 96.25
C THR A 456 103.67 30.49 97.65
N THR A 457 103.13 29.64 98.53
CA THR A 457 103.68 29.39 99.87
C THR A 457 105.02 28.63 99.81
N GLN A 458 105.16 27.70 98.87
CA GLN A 458 106.39 26.93 98.64
C GLN A 458 107.48 27.80 98.02
N ASN A 459 107.12 28.69 97.08
CA ASN A 459 108.02 29.69 96.50
C ASN A 459 108.44 30.76 97.51
N MET A 460 107.55 31.14 98.44
CA MET A 460 107.92 32.00 99.57
C MET A 460 108.85 31.28 100.55
N LYS A 461 108.61 29.99 100.83
CA LYS A 461 109.49 29.18 101.68
C LYS A 461 110.87 29.03 101.06
N SER A 462 110.98 28.75 99.76
CA SER A 462 112.29 28.69 99.07
C SER A 462 112.97 30.06 99.05
N ALA A 463 112.25 31.15 98.78
CA ALA A 463 112.79 32.50 98.84
C ALA A 463 113.32 32.87 100.25
N VAL A 464 112.62 32.47 101.32
CA VAL A 464 113.07 32.63 102.71
C VAL A 464 114.27 31.72 103.03
N THR A 465 114.35 30.52 102.44
CA THR A 465 115.48 29.60 102.65
C THR A 465 116.73 30.06 101.90
N ASP A 466 116.57 30.66 100.73
CA ASP A 466 117.66 31.28 99.95
C ASP A 466 118.13 32.58 100.61
N PHE A 467 117.23 33.36 101.21
CA PHE A 467 117.59 34.50 102.05
C PHE A 467 118.35 34.08 103.33
N LEU A 468 117.98 32.95 103.94
CA LEU A 468 118.71 32.39 105.10
C LEU A 468 120.04 31.71 104.74
N LYS A 469 120.24 31.26 103.50
CA LYS A 469 121.53 30.76 103.00
C LYS A 469 122.47 31.89 102.59
N SER A 470 121.97 32.98 102.01
CA SER A 470 122.80 34.17 101.73
C SER A 470 123.24 34.86 103.03
N SER A 471 122.49 34.73 104.13
CA SER A 471 122.89 35.21 105.46
C SER A 471 123.87 34.28 106.23
N LYS A 472 124.22 33.10 105.70
CA LYS A 472 125.15 32.13 106.33
C LYS A 472 126.44 31.86 105.54
N SER A 473 126.69 32.57 104.45
CA SER A 473 127.91 32.47 103.64
C SER A 473 128.88 33.65 103.82
N THR A 474 129.05 34.12 105.07
CA THR A 474 130.23 34.87 105.50
C THR A 474 131.17 33.91 106.25
N PRO A 475 132.30 33.47 105.67
CA PRO A 475 133.40 32.95 106.46
C PRO A 475 134.22 34.14 106.97
N ASN A 476 134.45 34.16 108.28
CA ASN A 476 135.36 35.07 108.97
C ASN A 476 136.73 35.16 108.29
N THR A 477 137.12 36.37 107.89
CA THR A 477 138.35 37.05 108.30
C THR A 477 138.09 38.53 108.34
#